data_AF-A0A9Q4XK69-F1
#
_entry.id   AF-A0A9Q4XK69-F1
#
_cell.length_a   1.000
_cell.length_b   1.000
_cell.length_c   1.000
_cell.angle_alpha   90.00
_cell.angle_beta   90.00
_cell.angle_gamma   90.00
#
_symmetry.space_group_name_H-M   'P 1'
#
loop_
_entity.id
_entity.type
_entity.pdbx_description
1 polymer ?
#
loop_
_entity_poly.entity_id
_entity_poly.type
_entity_poly.pdbx_seq_one_letter_code
_entity_poly.pdbx_strand_id
1 'polypeptide(L)' 'MYELITIDVSTDLPKGLGAKRYNTHPRIGEWVEMDINEKGTMFEVVMVAHSDSGAGSDIYVRKLGLTSQAVKTLCNK' A
#
# COMPACT_ATOMS: atom_id res chain seq x y z
N MET A 1 6.76 0.05 14.83
CA MET A 1 7.02 -0.50 13.49
C MET A 1 6.14 -1.74 13.32
N TYR A 2 5.34 -1.76 12.28
CA TYR A 2 4.36 -2.81 11.97
C TYR A 2 4.85 -3.58 10.75
N GLU A 3 4.92 -4.90 10.86
CA GLU A 3 5.26 -5.78 9.73
C GLU A 3 3.97 -6.41 9.22
N LEU A 4 3.52 -5.98 8.05
CA LEU A 4 2.20 -6.34 7.49
C LEU A 4 2.36 -6.94 6.11
N ILE A 5 1.55 -7.95 5.78
CA ILE A 5 1.47 -8.44 4.39
C ILE A 5 0.78 -7.37 3.54
N THR A 6 1.40 -7.06 2.41
CA THR A 6 0.90 -6.05 1.48
C THR A 6 0.50 -6.72 0.18
N ILE A 7 -0.72 -6.46 -0.28
CA ILE A 7 -1.31 -7.10 -1.46
C ILE A 7 -1.75 -6.00 -2.43
N ASP A 8 -1.21 -6.03 -3.64
CA ASP A 8 -1.60 -5.14 -4.72
C ASP A 8 -2.88 -5.66 -5.40
N VAL A 9 -3.92 -4.84 -5.43
CA VAL A 9 -5.21 -5.11 -6.07
C VAL A 9 -5.51 -4.16 -7.23
N SER A 10 -4.47 -3.61 -7.86
CA SER A 10 -4.61 -2.72 -9.02
C SER A 10 -5.12 -3.41 -10.28
N THR A 11 -5.08 -4.75 -10.31
CA THR A 11 -5.51 -5.59 -11.43
C THR A 11 -6.51 -6.63 -10.94
N ASP A 12 -7.24 -7.25 -11.88
CA ASP A 12 -8.26 -8.27 -11.58
C ASP A 12 -7.71 -9.49 -10.82
N LEU A 13 -6.40 -9.75 -10.94
CA LEU A 13 -5.69 -10.76 -10.16
C LEU A 13 -4.85 -10.08 -9.07
N PRO A 14 -5.16 -10.28 -7.78
CA PRO A 14 -4.35 -9.74 -6.69
C PRO A 14 -2.91 -10.26 -6.72
N LYS A 15 -1.94 -9.38 -6.46
CA LYS A 15 -0.51 -9.70 -6.44
C LYS A 15 0.07 -9.42 -5.06
N GLY A 16 0.61 -10.45 -4.40
CA GLY A 16 1.36 -10.26 -3.16
C GLY A 16 2.63 -9.41 -3.38
N LEU A 17 2.80 -8.35 -2.58
CA LEU A 17 4.02 -7.55 -2.51
C LEU A 17 4.95 -7.99 -1.35
N GLY A 18 4.52 -8.99 -0.58
CA GLY A 18 5.25 -9.56 0.56
C GLY A 18 5.00 -8.82 1.88
N ALA A 19 5.74 -9.22 2.91
CA ALA A 19 5.76 -8.52 4.20
C ALA A 19 6.54 -7.20 4.07
N LYS A 20 5.94 -6.10 4.53
CA LYS A 20 6.52 -4.75 4.51
C LYS A 20 6.52 -4.17 5.91
N ARG A 21 7.53 -3.35 6.20
CA ARG A 21 7.67 -2.66 7.49
C ARG A 21 7.19 -1.23 7.37
N TYR A 22 6.20 -0.88 8.16
CA TYR A 22 5.63 0.46 8.26
C TYR A 22 5.94 1.08 9.62
N ASN A 23 6.29 2.37 9.65
CA ASN A 23 6.54 3.06 10.92
C ASN A 23 5.25 3.23 11.73
N THR A 24 4.15 3.50 11.05
CA THR A 24 2.78 3.60 11.57
C THR A 24 1.91 2.52 10.95
N HIS A 25 0.82 2.13 11.60
CA HIS A 25 -0.12 1.17 11.02
C HIS A 25 -0.93 1.90 9.93
N PRO A 26 -0.87 1.48 8.65
CA PRO A 26 -1.60 2.14 7.58
C PRO A 26 -3.11 2.02 7.77
N ARG A 27 -3.86 3.01 7.29
CA ARG A 27 -5.34 3.06 7.33
C ARG A 27 -5.91 3.22 5.92
N ILE A 28 -7.17 2.83 5.75
CA ILE A 28 -7.89 3.00 4.48
C ILE A 28 -7.89 4.48 4.07
N GLY A 29 -7.58 4.74 2.79
CA GLY A 29 -7.45 6.07 2.20
C GLY A 29 -6.07 6.71 2.35
N GLU A 30 -5.21 6.18 3.22
CA GLU A 30 -3.83 6.65 3.33
C GLU A 30 -3.00 6.18 2.14
N TRP A 31 -1.94 6.94 1.85
CA TRP A 31 -0.99 6.58 0.80
C TRP A 31 0.27 6.00 1.42
N VAL A 32 0.78 4.93 0.83
CA VAL A 32 2.06 4.31 1.18
C VAL A 32 2.99 4.34 -0.01
N GLU A 33 4.22 4.78 0.23
CA GLU A 33 5.29 4.70 -0.77
C GLU A 33 6.06 3.39 -0.59
N MET A 34 6.32 2.71 -1.70
CA MET A 34 7.16 1.52 -1.75
C MET A 34 8.19 1.64 -2.86
N ASP A 35 9.40 1.17 -2.60
CA ASP A 35 10.39 0.95 -3.66
C ASP A 35 10.02 -0.31 -4.44
N ILE A 36 9.69 -0.11 -5.72
CA ILE A 36 9.41 -1.18 -6.68
C ILE A 36 10.37 -0.99 -7.86
N ASN A 37 11.36 -1.87 -7.98
CA ASN A 37 12.40 -1.82 -9.02
C ASN A 37 13.15 -0.47 -9.04
N GLU A 38 13.67 -0.05 -7.88
CA GLU A 38 14.47 1.18 -7.68
C GLU A 38 13.68 2.48 -7.93
N LYS A 39 12.35 2.41 -7.83
CA LYS A 39 11.45 3.52 -8.08
C LYS A 39 10.42 3.64 -6.98
N GLY A 40 10.39 4.81 -6.35
CA GLY A 40 9.31 5.23 -5.46
C GLY A 40 7.97 5.16 -6.18
N THR A 41 7.15 4.22 -5.76
CA THR A 41 5.81 3.97 -6.29
C THR A 41 4.81 4.20 -5.18
N MET A 42 3.82 5.05 -5.44
CA MET A 42 2.78 5.37 -4.49
C MET A 42 1.58 4.45 -4.67
N PHE A 43 1.02 4.00 -3.56
CA PHE A 43 -0.19 3.20 -3.52
C PHE A 43 -1.16 3.78 -2.49
N GLU A 44 -2.46 3.71 -2.78
CA GLU A 44 -3.54 3.98 -1.84
C GLU A 44 -3.90 2.71 -1.10
N VAL A 45 -4.01 2.76 0.22
CA VAL A 45 -4.56 1.66 1.02
C VAL A 45 -6.08 1.64 0.84
N VAL A 46 -6.60 0.60 0.21
CA VAL A 46 -8.04 0.47 -0.07
C VAL A 46 -8.77 -0.41 0.93
N MET A 47 -8.05 -1.31 1.62
CA MET A 47 -8.61 -2.15 2.67
C MET A 47 -7.52 -2.54 3.67
N VAL A 48 -7.93 -2.68 4.93
CA VAL A 48 -7.13 -3.25 6.01
C VAL A 48 -7.93 -4.42 6.58
N ALA A 49 -7.38 -5.63 6.51
CA ALA A 49 -7.99 -6.81 7.09
C ALA A 49 -7.25 -7.18 8.38
N HIS A 50 -7.99 -7.33 9.46
CA HIS A 50 -7.44 -7.74 10.76
C HIS A 50 -7.82 -9.20 11.01
N SER A 51 -6.86 -10.00 11.46
CA SER A 51 -7.14 -11.38 11.86
C SER A 51 -7.75 -11.41 13.26
N ASP A 52 -8.78 -12.24 13.46
CA ASP A 52 -9.40 -12.50 14.76
C ASP A 52 -8.67 -13.59 15.57
N SER A 53 -7.77 -14.35 14.92
CA SER A 53 -7.15 -15.56 15.45
C SER A 53 -5.68 -15.73 15.05
N GLY A 54 -5.14 -14.83 14.23
CA GLY A 54 -3.83 -14.94 13.60
C GLY A 54 -2.89 -13.74 13.82
N ALA A 55 -1.80 -13.73 13.04
CA ALA A 55 -0.66 -12.84 13.21
C ALA A 55 -0.84 -11.49 12.49
N GLY A 56 -1.69 -10.62 13.02
CA GLY A 56 -1.72 -9.21 12.67
C GLY A 56 -2.69 -8.82 11.55
N SER A 57 -2.29 -7.81 10.76
CA SER A 57 -3.13 -7.20 9.73
C SER A 57 -2.51 -7.36 8.35
N ASP A 58 -3.37 -7.55 7.36
CA ASP A 58 -3.03 -7.44 5.94
C ASP A 58 -3.53 -6.10 5.41
N ILE A 59 -2.80 -5.50 4.50
CA ILE A 59 -3.24 -4.31 3.78
C ILE A 59 -3.36 -4.61 2.29
N TYR A 60 -4.45 -4.15 1.70
CA TYR A 60 -4.70 -4.19 0.28
C TYR A 60 -4.52 -2.79 -0.27
N VAL A 61 -3.74 -2.69 -1.34
CA VAL A 61 -3.32 -1.42 -1.88
C VAL A 61 -3.61 -1.35 -3.38
N ARG A 62 -3.92 -0.15 -3.87
CA ARG A 62 -4.11 0.15 -5.28
C ARG A 62 -3.04 1.15 -5.72
N LYS A 63 -2.32 0.81 -6.79
CA LYS A 63 -1.24 1.62 -7.35
C LYS A 63 -1.78 2.92 -7.90
N LEU A 64 -1.18 4.03 -7.48
CA LEU A 64 -1.44 5.37 -7.99
C LEU A 64 -0.45 5.77 -9.09
N GLY A 65 0.75 5.19 -9.06
CA GLY A 65 1.81 5.45 -10.05
C GLY A 65 3.15 5.73 -9.39
N LEU A 66 4.07 6.33 -10.14
CA LEU A 66 5.31 6.85 -9.55
C LEU A 66 4.99 7.95 -8.55
N THR A 67 5.73 8.03 -7.43
CA THR A 67 5.50 9.03 -6.38
C THR A 67 5.41 10.45 -6.95
N SER A 68 6.33 10.81 -7.83
CA SER A 68 6.35 12.14 -8.47
C SER A 68 5.12 12.41 -9.35
N GLN A 69 4.52 11.38 -9.95
CA GLN A 69 3.30 11.50 -10.75
C GLN A 69 2.06 11.56 -9.85
N ALA A 70 1.98 10.70 -8.83
CA ALA A 70 0.88 10.66 -7.88
C ALA A 70 0.75 12.00 -7.12
N VAL A 71 1.86 12.55 -6.62
CA VAL A 71 1.85 13.84 -5.90
C VAL A 71 1.41 14.99 -6.82
N LYS A 72 1.79 14.99 -8.10
CA LYS A 72 1.33 16.02 -9.07
C LYS A 72 -0.19 16.05 -9.21
N THR A 73 -0.89 14.93 -9.02
CA THR A 73 -2.37 14.90 -9.07
C THR A 73 -3.02 15.70 -7.94
N LEU A 74 -2.30 15.93 -6.84
CA LEU A 74 -2.77 16.73 -5.71
C LEU A 74 -2.65 18.24 -5.95
N CYS A 75 -1.69 18.66 -6.78
CA CYS A 75 -1.41 20.06 -7.06
C CYS A 75 -2.38 20.69 -8.07
N ASN A 76 -3.11 19.88 -8.83
CA ASN A 76 -3.96 20.33 -9.95
C ASN A 76 -5.46 20.27 -9.59
N LYS A 77 -5.82 20.58 -8.34
CA LYS A 77 -7.22 20.76 -7.92
C LYS A 77 -7.59 22.23 -7.83
#